data_AF-I6ZJF1-F1
#
_entry.id   AF-I6ZJF1-F1
#
_cell.length_a   1.000
_cell.length_b   1.000
_cell.length_c   1.000
_cell.angle_alpha   90.00
_cell.angle_beta   90.00
_cell.angle_gamma   90.00
#
_symmetry.space_group_name_H-M   'P 1'
#
loop_
_entity.id
_entity.type
_entity.pdbx_description
1 polymer ?
#
loop_
_entity_poly.entity_id
_entity_poly.type
_entity_poly.pdbx_seq_one_letter_code
_entity_poly.pdbx_strand_id
1 'polypeptide(L)'
;MGTMKEQWDAFDTGKLTKETTKDLLRLCGFTPRERDMAVPRTFEEFSQLASTIPPPIPKEEMRRMVQMFIHGMHISRKNLGKYMTMGDKLNEEEMSELFRSCPFDRNGEITINELLDFLYDP
;
A
#
# COMPACT_ATOMS: atom_id res chain seq x y z
N MET A 1 11.91 2.58 12.11
CA MET A 1 10.60 1.92 12.21
C MET A 1 10.54 1.26 13.57
N GLY A 2 9.52 1.54 14.39
CA GLY A 2 9.37 0.87 15.70
C GLY A 2 9.00 -0.60 15.54
N THR A 3 9.16 -1.39 16.59
CA THR A 3 8.71 -2.80 16.59
C THR A 3 7.19 -2.88 16.41
N MET A 4 6.69 -4.03 15.95
CA MET A 4 5.25 -4.27 15.83
C MET A 4 4.50 -4.02 17.14
N LYS A 5 5.13 -4.31 18.29
CA LYS A 5 4.55 -4.05 19.61
C LYS A 5 4.48 -2.56 19.93
N GLU A 6 5.53 -1.81 19.61
CA GLU A 6 5.53 -0.34 19.79
C GLU A 6 4.45 0.33 18.93
N GLN A 7 4.25 -0.14 17.69
CA GLN A 7 3.16 0.34 16.82
C GLN A 7 1.78 0.03 17.41
N TRP A 8 1.58 -1.20 17.91
CA TRP A 8 0.34 -1.58 18.59
C TRP A 8 0.04 -0.71 19.81
N ASP A 9 1.04 -0.49 20.67
CA ASP A 9 0.86 0.27 21.91
C ASP A 9 0.63 1.78 21.67
N ALA A 10 1.16 2.31 20.56
CA ALA A 10 0.94 3.70 20.15
C ALA A 10 -0.41 3.93 19.44
N PHE A 11 -1.05 2.88 18.93
CA PHE A 11 -2.28 2.96 18.17
C PHE A 11 -3.52 2.95 19.09
N ASP A 12 -4.62 3.62 18.71
CA ASP A 12 -5.88 3.59 19.49
C ASP A 12 -6.58 2.23 19.31
N THR A 13 -6.06 1.22 20.00
CA THR A 13 -6.52 -0.17 19.89
C THR A 13 -7.84 -0.43 20.62
N GLY A 14 -8.30 0.50 21.47
CA GLY A 14 -9.56 0.39 22.21
C GLY A 14 -10.82 0.49 21.33
N LYS A 15 -10.67 0.94 20.08
CA LYS A 15 -11.77 1.14 19.12
C LYS A 15 -11.46 0.60 17.73
N LEU A 16 -10.68 -0.49 17.64
CA LEU A 16 -10.34 -1.07 16.35
C LEU A 16 -11.60 -1.42 15.54
N THR A 17 -11.58 -1.01 14.28
CA THR A 17 -12.47 -1.47 13.23
C THR A 17 -11.67 -2.35 12.27
N LYS A 18 -12.35 -2.99 11.30
CA LYS A 18 -11.65 -3.73 10.23
C LYS A 18 -10.71 -2.81 9.44
N GLU A 19 -11.10 -1.56 9.23
CA GLU A 19 -10.33 -0.57 8.49
C GLU A 19 -9.10 -0.14 9.27
N THR A 20 -9.26 0.28 10.53
CA THR A 20 -8.12 0.70 11.35
C THR A 20 -7.18 -0.46 11.70
N THR A 21 -7.68 -1.70 11.70
CA THR A 21 -6.84 -2.90 11.80
C THR A 21 -5.94 -3.04 10.58
N LYS A 22 -6.44 -2.77 9.37
CA LYS A 22 -5.63 -2.76 8.15
C LYS A 22 -4.59 -1.66 8.19
N ASP A 23 -4.96 -0.48 8.68
CA ASP A 23 -4.01 0.63 8.81
C ASP A 23 -2.88 0.29 9.77
N LEU A 24 -3.19 -0.30 10.93
CA LEU A 24 -2.17 -0.78 11.86
C LEU A 24 -1.28 -1.86 11.26
N LEU A 25 -1.83 -2.80 10.48
CA LEU A 25 -1.03 -3.77 9.73
C LEU A 25 -0.09 -3.10 8.72
N ARG A 26 -0.57 -2.09 8.00
CA ARG A 26 0.25 -1.30 7.04
C ARG A 26 1.37 -0.54 7.76
N LEU A 27 1.10 0.06 8.92
CA LEU A 27 2.11 0.70 9.77
C LEU A 27 3.18 -0.29 10.23
N CYS A 28 2.81 -1.55 10.42
CA CYS A 28 3.72 -2.63 10.76
C CYS A 28 4.43 -3.27 9.53
N GLY A 29 4.20 -2.75 8.32
CA GLY A 29 4.85 -3.21 7.08
C GLY A 29 4.14 -4.37 6.37
N PHE A 30 2.93 -4.73 6.78
CA PHE A 30 2.13 -5.77 6.13
C PHE A 30 1.19 -5.19 5.06
N THR A 31 0.91 -5.95 4.01
CA THR A 31 -0.02 -5.54 2.93
C THR A 31 -1.26 -6.44 2.92
N PRO A 32 -2.24 -6.21 3.81
CA PRO A 32 -3.47 -7.02 3.85
C PRO A 32 -4.30 -6.80 2.59
N ARG A 33 -4.61 -7.89 1.88
CA ARG A 33 -5.40 -7.86 0.62
C ARG A 33 -6.86 -8.26 0.81
N GLU A 34 -7.14 -9.01 1.86
CA GLU A 34 -8.47 -9.53 2.14
C GLU A 34 -9.44 -8.43 2.59
N ARG A 35 -10.68 -8.50 2.09
CA ARG A 35 -11.73 -7.54 2.47
C ARG A 35 -12.27 -7.81 3.87
N ASP A 36 -12.34 -9.07 4.26
CA ASP A 36 -12.81 -9.48 5.57
C ASP A 36 -11.65 -9.94 6.44
N MET A 37 -11.54 -9.34 7.63
CA MET A 37 -10.47 -9.61 8.58
C MET A 37 -11.05 -9.59 9.99
N ALA A 38 -10.52 -10.46 10.85
CA ALA A 38 -10.83 -10.42 12.28
C ALA A 38 -10.32 -9.10 12.87
N VAL A 39 -11.09 -8.53 13.79
CA VAL A 39 -10.68 -7.35 14.57
C VAL A 39 -10.06 -7.86 15.87
N PRO A 40 -8.73 -7.75 16.04
CA PRO A 40 -8.05 -8.24 17.22
C PRO A 40 -8.36 -7.37 18.43
N ARG A 41 -8.50 -8.02 19.60
CA ARG A 41 -8.73 -7.36 20.91
C ARG A 41 -7.46 -7.32 21.76
N THR A 42 -6.48 -8.14 21.45
CA THR A 42 -5.17 -8.17 22.13
C THR A 42 -4.03 -8.16 21.11
N PHE A 43 -2.83 -7.85 21.60
CA PHE A 43 -1.63 -7.89 20.77
C PHE A 43 -1.33 -9.30 20.24
N GLU A 44 -1.63 -10.35 21.02
CA GLU A 44 -1.44 -11.74 20.59
C GLU A 44 -2.34 -12.09 19.41
N GLU A 45 -3.61 -11.69 19.46
CA GLU A 45 -4.55 -11.86 18.33
C GLU A 45 -4.07 -11.08 17.10
N PHE A 46 -3.56 -9.85 17.28
CA PHE A 46 -3.00 -9.06 16.19
C PHE A 46 -1.74 -9.69 15.60
N SER A 47 -0.83 -10.18 16.44
CA SER A 47 0.39 -10.86 15.99
C SER A 47 0.07 -12.14 15.22
N GLN A 48 -0.94 -12.90 15.67
CA GLN A 48 -1.41 -14.08 14.93
C GLN A 48 -2.00 -13.66 13.59
N LEU A 49 -2.86 -12.64 13.55
CA LEU A 49 -3.40 -12.11 12.31
C LEU A 49 -2.29 -11.68 11.34
N ALA A 50 -1.33 -10.88 11.80
CA ALA A 50 -0.18 -10.41 11.02
C ALA A 50 0.63 -11.58 10.43
N SER A 51 0.82 -12.66 11.19
CA SER A 51 1.55 -13.84 10.73
C SER A 51 0.89 -14.60 9.57
N THR A 52 -0.41 -14.38 9.35
CA THR A 52 -1.15 -14.97 8.21
C THR A 52 -1.09 -14.11 6.95
N ILE A 53 -0.61 -12.86 7.05
CA ILE A 53 -0.52 -11.95 5.90
C ILE A 53 0.69 -12.34 5.05
N PRO A 54 0.51 -12.60 3.74
CA PRO A 54 1.62 -12.86 2.85
C PRO A 54 2.60 -11.68 2.85
N PRO A 55 3.91 -11.94 2.65
CA PRO A 55 4.88 -10.87 2.53
C PRO A 55 4.52 -9.93 1.36
N PRO A 56 4.98 -8.67 1.41
CA PRO A 56 4.85 -7.74 0.28
C PRO A 56 5.42 -8.36 -1.00
N ILE A 57 4.80 -8.07 -2.14
CA ILE A 57 5.27 -8.54 -3.44
C ILE A 57 6.65 -7.93 -3.70
N PRO A 58 7.70 -8.73 -3.97
CA PRO A 58 9.02 -8.19 -4.30
C PRO A 58 8.96 -7.29 -5.54
N LYS A 59 9.79 -6.23 -5.56
CA LYS A 59 9.82 -5.23 -6.63
C LYS A 59 9.89 -5.83 -8.04
N GLU A 60 10.74 -6.83 -8.26
CA GLU A 60 10.89 -7.47 -9.56
C GLU A 60 9.67 -8.32 -9.97
N GLU A 61 8.96 -8.91 -9.01
CA GLU A 61 7.71 -9.60 -9.29
C GLU A 61 6.60 -8.60 -9.64
N MET A 62 6.52 -7.49 -8.90
CA MET A 62 5.61 -6.38 -9.22
C MET A 62 5.90 -5.82 -10.62
N ARG A 63 7.18 -5.66 -11.00
CA ARG A 63 7.58 -5.23 -12.34
C ARG A 63 7.00 -6.12 -13.42
N ARG A 64 7.13 -7.44 -13.27
CA ARG A 64 6.58 -8.42 -14.23
C ARG A 64 5.05 -8.31 -14.30
N MET A 65 4.37 -8.22 -13.15
CA MET A 65 2.91 -8.08 -13.11
C MET A 65 2.43 -6.81 -13.82
N VAL A 66 3.07 -5.67 -13.58
CA VAL A 66 2.70 -4.40 -14.22
C VAL A 66 2.95 -4.46 -15.73
N GLN A 67 4.07 -5.03 -16.17
CA GLN A 67 4.38 -5.20 -17.60
C GLN A 67 3.40 -6.12 -18.33
N MET A 68 2.82 -7.11 -17.64
CA MET A 68 1.76 -7.95 -18.23
C MET A 68 0.45 -7.19 -18.44
N PHE A 69 0.20 -6.15 -17.64
CA PHE A 69 -1.05 -5.40 -17.67
C PHE A 69 -0.95 -4.12 -18.54
N ILE A 70 0.23 -3.49 -18.54
CA ILE A 70 0.53 -2.26 -19.25
C ILE A 70 1.46 -2.60 -20.41
N HIS A 71 0.91 -2.60 -21.62
CA HIS A 71 1.63 -2.93 -22.86
C HIS A 71 2.66 -1.86 -23.28
N GLY A 72 2.77 -0.76 -22.52
CA GLY A 72 3.71 0.34 -22.75
C GLY A 72 4.70 0.50 -21.60
N MET A 73 5.82 1.16 -21.87
CA MET A 73 6.85 1.43 -20.85
C MET A 73 6.49 2.58 -19.90
N HIS A 74 5.51 3.41 -20.28
CA HIS A 74 5.10 4.63 -19.59
C HIS A 74 3.64 4.57 -19.17
N ILE A 75 3.34 5.27 -18.07
CA ILE A 75 1.99 5.41 -17.52
C ILE A 75 1.71 6.90 -17.38
N SER A 76 0.65 7.39 -18.03
CA SER A 76 0.21 8.77 -17.85
C SER A 76 -0.43 8.97 -16.48
N ARG A 77 -0.35 10.19 -15.93
CA ARG A 77 -1.04 10.58 -14.69
C ARG A 77 -2.51 10.17 -14.65
N LYS A 78 -3.22 10.33 -15.77
CA LYS A 78 -4.64 9.93 -15.90
C LYS A 78 -4.83 8.42 -15.72
N ASN A 79 -3.97 7.62 -16.35
CA ASN A 79 -4.05 6.16 -16.27
C ASN A 79 -3.65 5.66 -14.88
N LEU A 80 -2.58 6.21 -14.28
CA LEU A 80 -2.24 5.93 -12.88
C LEU A 80 -3.43 6.23 -11.97
N GLY A 81 -4.12 7.34 -12.22
CA GLY A 81 -5.34 7.74 -11.53
C GLY A 81 -6.41 6.68 -11.54
N LYS A 82 -6.72 6.20 -12.74
CA LYS A 82 -7.70 5.13 -12.94
C LYS A 82 -7.30 3.86 -12.18
N TYR A 83 -6.03 3.47 -12.20
CA TYR A 83 -5.58 2.24 -11.55
C TYR A 83 -5.66 2.32 -10.01
N MET A 84 -5.30 3.45 -9.42
CA MET A 84 -5.41 3.63 -7.96
C MET A 84 -6.86 3.60 -7.48
N THR A 85 -7.84 3.91 -8.34
CA THR A 85 -9.26 3.80 -7.99
C THR A 85 -9.82 2.37 -8.00
N MET A 86 -9.07 1.39 -8.52
CA MET A 86 -9.51 -0.01 -8.62
C MET A 86 -9.30 -0.81 -7.32
N GLY A 87 -8.46 -0.31 -6.41
CA GLY A 87 -8.12 -0.94 -5.12
C GLY A 87 -8.84 -0.31 -3.93
N ASP A 88 -8.17 -0.32 -2.78
CA ASP A 88 -8.56 0.53 -1.65
C ASP A 88 -8.50 1.99 -2.10
N LYS A 89 -9.64 2.69 -1.99
CA LYS A 89 -9.75 4.05 -2.52
C LYS A 89 -8.94 5.00 -1.66
N LEU A 90 -7.91 5.58 -2.26
CA LEU A 90 -7.34 6.83 -1.77
C LEU A 90 -8.41 7.92 -1.85
N ASN A 91 -8.51 8.73 -0.82
CA ASN A 91 -9.31 9.93 -0.86
C ASN A 91 -8.66 10.98 -1.79
N GLU A 92 -9.36 12.08 -2.08
CA GLU A 92 -8.87 13.09 -3.02
C GLU A 92 -7.56 13.75 -2.56
N GLU A 93 -7.37 13.93 -1.25
CA GLU A 93 -6.18 14.54 -0.67
C GLU A 93 -4.98 13.59 -0.79
N GLU A 94 -5.12 12.34 -0.37
CA GLU A 94 -4.10 11.28 -0.50
C GLU A 94 -3.68 11.09 -1.96
N MET A 95 -4.66 11.12 -2.87
CA MET A 95 -4.40 11.01 -4.30
C MET A 95 -3.65 12.23 -4.84
N SER A 96 -3.99 13.42 -4.36
CA SER A 96 -3.29 14.67 -4.71
C SER A 96 -1.84 14.62 -4.24
N GLU A 97 -1.59 14.15 -3.02
CA GLU A 97 -0.26 14.02 -2.43
C GLU A 97 0.58 12.99 -3.19
N LEU A 98 0.03 11.81 -3.46
CA LEU A 98 0.69 10.79 -4.30
C LEU A 98 1.15 11.40 -5.63
N PHE A 99 0.26 12.14 -6.30
CA PHE A 99 0.54 12.74 -7.60
C PHE A 99 1.49 13.94 -7.58
N ARG A 100 1.65 14.62 -6.43
CA ARG A 100 2.66 15.66 -6.25
C ARG A 100 4.05 15.04 -6.04
N SER A 101 4.11 13.89 -5.38
CA SER A 101 5.36 13.19 -5.06
C SER A 101 5.85 12.28 -6.18
N CYS A 102 4.96 11.76 -7.02
CA CYS A 102 5.35 10.91 -8.15
C CYS A 102 6.24 11.68 -9.15
N PRO A 103 7.37 11.09 -9.60
CA PRO A 103 8.33 11.73 -10.50
C PRO A 103 7.84 11.72 -11.96
N PHE A 104 6.76 12.43 -12.24
CA PHE A 104 6.29 12.61 -13.60
C PHE A 104 7.24 13.48 -14.42
N ASP A 105 7.42 13.11 -15.69
CA ASP A 105 8.15 13.90 -16.67
C ASP A 105 7.34 15.14 -17.14
N ARG A 106 7.92 15.90 -18.07
CA ARG A 106 7.29 17.12 -18.63
C ARG A 106 6.00 16.85 -19.41
N ASN A 107 5.76 15.60 -19.81
CA ASN A 107 4.54 15.18 -20.52
C ASN A 107 3.47 14.65 -19.54
N GLY A 108 3.78 14.58 -18.24
CA GLY A 108 2.87 14.01 -17.24
C GLY A 108 2.85 12.48 -17.25
N GLU A 109 3.93 11.86 -17.70
CA GLU A 109 4.13 10.41 -17.76
C GLU A 109 5.23 9.97 -16.79
N ILE A 110 5.19 8.69 -16.40
CA ILE A 110 6.22 8.06 -15.57
C ILE A 110 6.53 6.69 -16.16
N THR A 111 7.80 6.28 -16.19
CA THR A 111 8.14 4.90 -16.59
C THR A 111 7.74 3.90 -15.50
N ILE A 112 7.52 2.64 -15.88
CA ILE A 112 7.29 1.56 -14.89
C ILE A 112 8.45 1.48 -13.89
N ASN A 113 9.69 1.69 -14.34
CA ASN A 113 10.85 1.63 -13.46
C ASN A 113 10.84 2.77 -12.43
N GLU A 114 10.65 4.01 -12.86
CA GLU A 114 10.58 5.17 -11.96
C GLU A 114 9.43 5.04 -10.96
N LEU A 115 8.27 4.52 -11.39
CA LEU A 115 7.15 4.28 -10.49
C LEU A 115 7.50 3.24 -9.42
N LEU A 116 8.15 2.13 -9.79
CA LEU A 116 8.51 1.09 -8.84
C LEU A 116 9.67 1.51 -7.93
N ASP A 117 10.63 2.27 -8.44
CA ASP A 117 11.69 2.86 -7.64
C ASP A 117 11.07 3.79 -6.58
N PHE A 118 10.15 4.67 -6.98
CA PHE A 118 9.41 5.53 -6.05
C PHE A 118 8.62 4.76 -4.98
N LEU A 119 8.02 3.61 -5.32
CA LEU A 119 7.18 2.84 -4.39
C LEU A 119 7.97 1.91 -3.44
N TYR A 120 9.14 1.42 -3.88
CA TYR A 120 9.90 0.40 -3.15
C TYR A 120 11.18 0.93 -2.51
N ASP A 121 11.74 2.02 -3.03
CA ASP A 121 12.99 2.62 -2.55
C ASP A 121 12.74 4.09 -2.10
N PRO A 122 11.97 4.31 -1.02
CA PRO A 122 11.65 5.63 -0.51
C PRO A 122 12.83 6.35 0.16
#